data_AF-A0A9K3LM79-F1
#
_entry.id   AF-A0A9K3LM79-F1
#
_cell.length_a   1.000
_cell.length_b   1.000
_cell.length_c   1.000
_cell.angle_alpha   90.00
_cell.angle_beta   90.00
_cell.angle_gamma   90.00
#
_symmetry.space_group_name_H-M   'P 1'
#
loop_
_entity.id
_entity.type
_entity.pdbx_description
1 polymer ?
#
loop_
_entity_poly.entity_id
_entity_poly.type
_entity_poly.pdbx_seq_one_letter_code
_entity_poly.pdbx_strand_id
1 'polypeptide(L)'
;MVQQPQNNNQRHRPCSSLPSTSTTTSTASRPFSLQSSILFPIISIFEISNDQHAHYLVSKIGHSHYHQPVIHKLELKTLKSLKSHGGVDRALLSFDIHADMEPAFHWNVKQLFVYVVASYETDSKKVNQVVIWDKIVEAIDPVKEIKQENVFVKYALVDQGDELRGKDVQLQLMWDHMPITGFLYMGEQPKDTMTQFTLPSEYQ
;
A
#
# COMPACT_ATOMS: atom_id res chain seq x y z
N MET A 1 -75.75 34.46 -64.48
CA MET A 1 -75.04 33.17 -64.60
C MET A 1 -73.82 33.27 -63.70
N VAL A 2 -73.79 32.55 -62.56
CA VAL A 2 -73.19 31.20 -62.44
C VAL A 2 -71.70 31.30 -62.83
N GLN A 3 -70.68 31.08 -61.99
CA GLN A 3 -70.53 30.36 -60.72
C GLN A 3 -69.21 30.81 -60.06
N GLN A 4 -69.13 30.67 -58.74
CA GLN A 4 -67.92 30.72 -57.90
C GLN A 4 -67.11 29.40 -58.04
N PRO A 5 -66.27 28.97 -57.06
CA PRO A 5 -65.04 29.49 -56.44
C PRO A 5 -63.89 28.44 -56.57
N GLN A 6 -62.63 28.62 -56.19
CA GLN A 6 -62.05 28.66 -54.83
C GLN A 6 -60.52 28.71 -55.04
N ASN A 7 -59.78 29.56 -54.32
CA ASN A 7 -58.51 29.09 -53.79
C ASN A 7 -58.15 29.81 -52.49
N ASN A 8 -57.87 28.99 -51.49
CA ASN A 8 -57.77 29.31 -50.08
C ASN A 8 -56.36 29.81 -49.80
N ASN A 9 -56.24 31.04 -49.30
CA ASN A 9 -54.95 31.66 -49.01
C ASN A 9 -55.01 32.20 -47.59
N GLN A 10 -54.17 31.64 -46.72
CA GLN A 10 -53.42 32.33 -45.66
C GLN A 10 -52.97 31.31 -44.61
N ARG A 11 -51.65 31.26 -44.36
CA ARG A 11 -51.12 31.37 -43.00
C ARG A 11 -49.64 31.73 -43.01
N HIS A 12 -49.31 32.50 -41.97
CA HIS A 12 -48.16 33.39 -41.85
C HIS A 12 -46.81 32.69 -41.58
N ARG A 13 -45.76 33.48 -41.86
CA ARG A 13 -44.31 33.27 -41.70
C ARG A 13 -43.85 32.91 -40.26
N PRO A 14 -42.62 32.39 -40.11
CA PRO A 14 -42.14 31.75 -38.88
C PRO A 14 -41.61 32.76 -37.87
N CYS A 15 -41.69 32.41 -36.57
CA CYS A 15 -41.09 33.18 -35.50
C CYS A 15 -40.10 32.32 -34.69
N SER A 16 -39.11 33.04 -34.20
CA SER A 16 -37.82 32.72 -33.61
C SER A 16 -37.80 31.82 -32.36
N SER A 17 -36.67 31.12 -32.22
CA SER A 17 -36.15 30.52 -31.00
C SER A 17 -35.86 31.54 -29.90
N LEU A 18 -36.27 31.24 -28.66
CA LEU A 18 -35.67 31.64 -27.38
C LEU A 18 -36.05 30.59 -26.32
N PRO A 19 -35.18 30.28 -25.34
CA PRO A 19 -35.34 29.14 -24.44
C PRO A 19 -36.17 29.49 -23.20
N SER A 20 -36.96 28.53 -22.71
CA SER A 20 -37.63 28.60 -21.42
C SER A 20 -36.91 27.72 -20.39
N THR A 21 -36.37 28.37 -19.36
CA THR A 21 -35.98 27.78 -18.08
C THR A 21 -37.22 27.28 -17.33
N SER A 22 -37.16 26.05 -16.81
CA SER A 22 -37.84 25.70 -15.57
C SER A 22 -36.94 24.81 -14.73
N THR A 23 -36.67 25.31 -13.52
CA THR A 23 -35.85 24.72 -12.47
C THR A 23 -36.56 23.50 -11.90
N THR A 24 -35.90 22.35 -11.85
CA THR A 24 -36.30 21.27 -10.97
C THR A 24 -35.05 20.73 -10.28
N THR A 25 -34.96 21.04 -9.00
CA THR A 25 -33.92 20.62 -8.07
C THR A 25 -34.02 19.10 -7.88
N SER A 26 -33.11 18.35 -8.50
CA SER A 26 -32.90 16.93 -8.22
C SER A 26 -31.57 16.77 -7.52
N THR A 27 -31.62 16.77 -6.19
CA THR A 27 -30.53 16.33 -5.31
C THR A 27 -30.35 14.83 -5.52
N ALA A 28 -29.52 14.44 -6.48
CA ALA A 28 -29.08 13.06 -6.65
C ALA A 28 -27.80 12.87 -5.82
N SER A 29 -28.00 12.20 -4.68
CA SER A 29 -26.96 11.72 -3.77
C SER A 29 -25.89 10.93 -4.53
N ARG A 30 -24.64 11.34 -4.34
CA ARG A 30 -23.45 10.58 -4.73
C ARG A 30 -23.55 9.16 -4.14
N PRO A 31 -23.29 8.09 -4.90
CA PRO A 31 -23.10 6.79 -4.27
C PRO A 31 -21.88 6.89 -3.37
N PHE A 32 -22.14 6.72 -2.07
CA PHE A 32 -21.16 6.78 -1.01
C PHE A 32 -20.16 5.64 -1.25
N SER A 33 -18.91 6.02 -1.48
CA SER A 33 -17.74 5.14 -1.46
C SER A 33 -17.73 4.38 -0.14
N LEU A 34 -18.10 3.10 -0.16
CA LEU A 34 -17.80 2.16 0.93
C LEU A 34 -16.32 1.78 0.78
N GLN A 35 -15.45 2.68 1.21
CA GLN A 35 -14.08 2.34 1.50
C GLN A 35 -14.16 1.43 2.72
N SER A 36 -13.99 0.12 2.49
CA SER A 36 -13.93 -0.91 3.51
C SER A 36 -12.71 -0.67 4.39
N SER A 37 -12.84 0.24 5.35
CA SER A 37 -11.88 0.47 6.43
C SER A 37 -12.00 -0.68 7.42
N ILE A 38 -11.46 -1.84 7.04
CA ILE A 38 -11.18 -2.89 8.02
C ILE A 38 -9.98 -2.40 8.81
N LEU A 39 -10.23 -1.84 10.00
CA LEU A 39 -9.20 -1.69 11.02
C LEU A 39 -8.78 -3.10 11.45
N PHE A 40 -7.73 -3.62 10.80
CA PHE A 40 -6.93 -4.68 11.43
C PHE A 40 -6.16 -4.06 12.59
N PRO A 41 -6.04 -4.75 13.73
CA PRO A 41 -5.40 -4.20 14.92
C PRO A 41 -3.98 -3.76 14.59
N ILE A 42 -3.68 -2.51 14.95
CA ILE A 42 -2.33 -1.96 15.01
C ILE A 42 -1.52 -2.91 15.88
N ILE A 43 -0.62 -3.68 15.26
CA ILE A 43 0.37 -4.47 15.99
C ILE A 43 1.25 -3.46 16.71
N SER A 44 0.93 -3.26 17.99
CA SER A 44 1.80 -2.61 18.96
C SER A 44 3.15 -3.30 18.94
N ILE A 45 4.20 -2.49 19.07
CA ILE A 45 5.60 -2.90 19.25
C ILE A 45 5.64 -4.08 20.22
N PHE A 46 5.76 -5.29 19.67
CA PHE A 46 6.05 -6.48 20.44
C PHE A 46 7.57 -6.54 20.52
N GLU A 47 8.07 -6.30 21.72
CA GLU A 47 9.43 -6.65 22.09
C GLU A 47 9.54 -8.18 21.96
N ILE A 48 10.13 -8.63 20.86
CA ILE A 48 10.37 -10.05 20.61
C ILE A 48 11.51 -10.47 21.55
N SER A 49 11.14 -10.92 22.76
CA SER A 49 12.04 -11.71 23.59
C SER A 49 12.39 -13.00 22.83
N ASN A 50 13.63 -13.43 23.02
CA ASN A 50 14.42 -14.39 22.25
C ASN A 50 13.89 -15.85 22.23
N ASP A 51 12.64 -16.08 21.84
CA ASP A 51 12.03 -17.43 21.74
C ASP A 51 11.40 -17.72 20.36
N GLN A 52 11.98 -17.16 19.29
CA GLN A 52 11.48 -17.31 17.91
C GLN A 52 11.90 -18.60 17.20
N HIS A 53 12.65 -19.50 17.84
CA HIS A 53 13.20 -20.67 17.13
C HIS A 53 12.18 -21.79 16.86
N ALA A 54 11.07 -21.87 17.60
CA ALA A 54 10.10 -22.96 17.45
C ALA A 54 8.92 -22.63 16.53
N HIS A 55 8.48 -21.36 16.45
CA HIS A 55 7.33 -20.97 15.63
C HIS A 55 7.67 -20.81 14.13
N TYR A 56 8.93 -20.55 13.79
CA TYR A 56 9.38 -20.39 12.40
C TYR A 56 9.42 -21.70 11.59
N LEU A 57 9.38 -22.88 12.24
CA LEU A 57 9.51 -24.18 11.57
C LEU A 57 8.18 -24.76 11.07
N VAL A 58 7.03 -24.23 11.50
CA VAL A 58 5.71 -24.78 11.15
C VAL A 58 5.19 -24.25 9.81
N SER A 59 5.69 -23.11 9.31
CA SER A 59 5.14 -22.45 8.11
C SER A 59 5.65 -22.99 6.76
N LYS A 60 6.70 -23.83 6.75
CA LYS A 60 7.26 -24.42 5.51
C LYS A 60 6.52 -25.69 5.08
N ILE A 61 5.24 -25.58 4.73
CA ILE A 61 4.54 -26.62 3.97
C ILE A 61 4.75 -26.29 2.48
N GLY A 62 5.28 -27.25 1.72
CA GLY A 62 5.89 -27.08 0.39
C GLY A 62 5.07 -26.40 -0.73
N HIS A 63 3.83 -25.97 -0.49
CA HIS A 63 3.06 -25.20 -1.47
C HIS A 63 3.51 -23.73 -1.58
N SER A 64 4.09 -23.13 -0.53
CA SER A 64 4.55 -21.72 -0.58
C SER A 64 5.89 -21.53 -1.28
N HIS A 65 6.70 -22.59 -1.42
CA HIS A 65 7.99 -22.50 -2.10
C HIS A 65 7.88 -22.26 -3.61
N TYR A 66 6.76 -22.64 -4.23
CA TYR A 66 6.55 -22.50 -5.68
C TYR A 66 6.00 -21.13 -6.08
N HIS A 67 5.25 -20.47 -5.19
CA HIS A 67 4.53 -19.23 -5.50
C HIS A 67 5.18 -18.08 -4.75
N GLN A 68 6.31 -17.60 -5.28
CA GLN A 68 7.07 -16.49 -4.69
C GLN A 68 7.00 -15.25 -5.61
N PRO A 69 6.88 -14.04 -5.04
CA PRO A 69 6.92 -12.82 -5.82
C PRO A 69 8.33 -12.58 -6.36
N VAL A 70 8.42 -11.82 -7.44
CA VAL A 70 9.70 -11.41 -8.04
C VAL A 70 10.01 -9.98 -7.59
N ILE A 71 11.10 -9.81 -6.85
CA ILE A 71 11.52 -8.51 -6.33
C ILE A 71 12.56 -7.94 -7.27
N HIS A 72 12.26 -6.81 -7.90
CA HIS A 72 13.18 -6.14 -8.81
C HIS A 72 13.99 -5.04 -8.12
N LYS A 73 13.37 -4.31 -7.19
CA LYS A 73 13.97 -3.16 -6.54
C LYS A 73 13.38 -2.93 -5.16
N LEU A 74 14.25 -2.72 -4.17
CA LEU A 74 13.88 -2.18 -2.87
C LEU A 74 15.09 -1.41 -2.34
N GLU A 75 15.11 -0.08 -2.47
CA GLU A 75 16.27 0.71 -2.06
C GLU A 75 15.88 2.03 -1.40
N LEU A 76 16.70 2.48 -0.45
CA LEU A 76 16.56 3.80 0.14
C LEU A 76 16.74 4.88 -0.95
N LYS A 77 15.84 5.85 -0.98
CA LYS A 77 15.95 7.02 -1.86
C LYS A 77 16.51 8.23 -1.11
N THR A 78 15.88 8.59 0.00
CA THR A 78 16.23 9.81 0.74
C THR A 78 15.88 9.64 2.21
N LEU A 79 16.81 10.01 3.08
CA LEU A 79 16.51 10.24 4.48
C LEU A 79 15.97 11.66 4.64
N LYS A 80 14.74 11.79 5.11
CA LYS A 80 14.08 13.09 5.30
C LYS A 80 14.47 13.77 6.59
N SER A 81 14.52 13.00 7.68
CA SER A 81 14.82 13.53 9.00
C SER A 81 15.24 12.41 9.93
N LEU A 82 16.17 12.71 10.81
CA LEU A 82 16.54 11.87 11.94
C LEU A 82 16.59 12.78 13.15
N LYS A 83 15.67 12.58 14.10
CA LYS A 83 15.52 13.46 15.26
C LYS A 83 15.25 12.65 16.53
N SER A 84 15.83 13.12 17.62
CA SER A 84 15.45 12.66 18.96
C SER A 84 14.29 13.50 19.47
N HIS A 85 13.26 12.84 20.00
CA HIS A 85 12.14 13.50 20.66
C HIS A 85 11.80 12.78 21.96
N GLY A 86 12.09 13.40 23.10
CA GLY A 86 11.78 12.83 24.41
C GLY A 86 12.60 11.58 24.75
N GLY A 87 13.84 11.49 24.27
CA GLY A 87 14.73 10.34 24.50
C GLY A 87 14.51 9.16 23.54
N VAL A 88 13.69 9.37 22.50
CA VAL A 88 13.32 8.36 21.49
C VAL A 88 13.74 8.89 20.13
N ASP A 89 14.52 8.12 19.38
CA ASP A 89 14.91 8.48 18.03
C ASP A 89 13.83 8.12 17.01
N ARG A 90 13.63 9.03 16.04
CA ARG A 90 12.69 8.86 14.94
C ARG A 90 13.37 9.20 13.63
N ALA A 91 13.39 8.24 12.71
CA ALA A 91 13.82 8.46 11.34
C ALA A 91 12.63 8.42 10.37
N LEU A 92 12.56 9.44 9.52
CA LEU A 92 11.66 9.50 8.38
C LEU A 92 12.48 9.37 7.12
N LEU A 93 12.10 8.42 6.27
CA LEU A 93 12.79 8.14 5.02
C LEU A 93 11.80 7.93 3.87
N SER A 94 12.32 7.92 2.65
CA SER A 94 11.63 7.42 1.47
C SER A 94 12.47 6.38 0.74
N PHE A 95 11.79 5.48 0.05
CA PHE A 95 12.40 4.39 -0.69
C PHE A 95 11.69 4.18 -2.03
N ASP A 96 12.38 3.50 -2.94
CA ASP A 96 11.81 2.98 -4.18
C ASP A 96 11.49 1.49 -4.00
N ILE A 97 10.34 1.06 -4.49
CA ILE A 97 9.91 -0.34 -4.47
C ILE A 97 9.38 -0.77 -5.84
N HIS A 98 9.92 -1.88 -6.34
CA HIS A 98 9.46 -2.56 -7.53
C HIS A 98 9.43 -4.07 -7.27
N ALA A 99 8.23 -4.63 -7.19
CA ALA A 99 8.02 -6.06 -7.01
C ALA A 99 6.80 -6.52 -7.82
N ASP A 100 6.94 -7.64 -8.52
CA ASP A 100 5.84 -8.34 -9.16
C ASP A 100 5.29 -9.42 -8.21
N MET A 101 4.05 -9.21 -7.75
CA MET A 101 3.39 -10.14 -6.84
C MET A 101 2.58 -11.20 -7.57
N GLU A 102 2.35 -11.09 -8.88
CA GLU A 102 1.53 -12.03 -9.66
C GLU A 102 1.93 -13.50 -9.44
N PRO A 103 3.22 -13.89 -9.45
CA PRO A 103 3.61 -15.29 -9.29
C PRO A 103 3.36 -15.86 -7.89
N ALA A 104 3.11 -15.00 -6.90
CA ALA A 104 2.74 -15.42 -5.55
C ALA A 104 1.24 -15.77 -5.41
N PHE A 105 0.42 -15.43 -6.40
CA PHE A 105 -1.00 -15.79 -6.42
C PHE A 105 -1.23 -17.18 -7.00
N HIS A 106 -2.19 -17.88 -6.42
CA HIS A 106 -2.77 -19.10 -6.96
C HIS A 106 -4.26 -19.17 -6.58
N TRP A 107 -4.95 -20.21 -7.05
CA TRP A 107 -6.40 -20.37 -6.93
C TRP A 107 -6.99 -20.23 -5.51
N ASN A 108 -6.18 -20.43 -4.45
CA ASN A 108 -6.64 -20.34 -3.06
C ASN A 108 -6.21 -19.03 -2.38
N VAL A 109 -5.44 -18.14 -3.01
CA VAL A 109 -5.01 -16.87 -2.39
C VAL A 109 -6.10 -15.83 -2.60
N LYS A 110 -6.63 -15.27 -1.51
CA LYS A 110 -7.57 -14.15 -1.57
C LYS A 110 -6.82 -12.84 -1.73
N GLN A 111 -5.80 -12.64 -0.92
CA GLN A 111 -5.01 -11.42 -0.86
C GLN A 111 -3.61 -11.70 -0.28
N LEU A 112 -2.66 -10.85 -0.63
CA LEU A 112 -1.34 -10.80 -0.02
C LEU A 112 -1.23 -9.54 0.84
N PHE A 113 -0.75 -9.69 2.07
CA PHE A 113 -0.36 -8.55 2.90
C PHE A 113 1.14 -8.35 2.73
N VAL A 114 1.53 -7.34 1.96
CA VAL A 114 2.93 -7.05 1.64
C VAL A 114 3.41 -5.93 2.54
N TYR A 115 4.57 -6.07 3.14
CA TYR A 115 5.11 -5.04 4.02
C TYR A 115 6.64 -5.00 3.97
N VAL A 116 7.18 -3.81 4.21
CA VAL A 116 8.62 -3.56 4.26
C VAL A 116 9.04 -3.44 5.71
N VAL A 117 10.02 -4.25 6.09
CA VAL A 117 10.63 -4.26 7.42
C VAL A 117 11.99 -3.60 7.34
N ALA A 118 12.24 -2.66 8.25
CA ALA A 118 13.56 -2.13 8.54
C ALA A 118 14.13 -2.87 9.75
N SER A 119 15.27 -3.55 9.56
CA SER A 119 16.00 -4.23 10.63
C SER A 119 17.33 -3.56 10.91
N TYR A 120 17.65 -3.39 12.19
CA TYR A 120 18.90 -2.77 12.63
C TYR A 120 19.35 -3.36 13.96
N GLU A 121 20.65 -3.25 14.24
CA GLU A 121 21.23 -3.71 15.49
C GLU A 121 21.64 -2.52 16.35
N THR A 122 21.38 -2.61 17.65
CA THR A 122 21.88 -1.64 18.63
C THR A 122 22.70 -2.33 19.71
N ASP A 123 23.39 -1.54 20.52
CA ASP A 123 24.21 -2.08 21.61
C ASP A 123 23.33 -2.72 22.68
N SER A 124 22.13 -2.17 22.87
CA SER A 124 21.10 -2.70 23.77
C SER A 124 20.38 -3.94 23.22
N LYS A 125 20.12 -4.01 21.90
CA LYS A 125 19.33 -5.08 21.27
C LYS A 125 19.98 -5.58 19.98
N LYS A 126 20.20 -6.89 19.92
CA LYS A 126 20.83 -7.54 18.76
C LYS A 126 19.98 -7.54 17.49
N VAL A 127 18.65 -7.51 17.61
CA VAL A 127 17.75 -7.48 16.46
C VAL A 127 16.57 -6.58 16.80
N ASN A 128 16.48 -5.43 16.12
CA ASN A 128 15.31 -4.56 16.11
C ASN A 128 14.67 -4.63 14.74
N GLN A 129 13.34 -4.84 14.68
CA GLN A 129 12.58 -4.92 13.43
C GLN A 129 11.36 -4.00 13.53
N VAL A 130 11.20 -3.12 12.53
CA VAL A 130 10.10 -2.16 12.47
C VAL A 130 9.49 -2.19 11.07
N VAL A 131 8.17 -2.35 11.00
CA VAL A 131 7.42 -2.23 9.74
C VAL A 131 7.29 -0.75 9.39
N ILE A 132 7.80 -0.34 8.23
CA ILE A 132 7.80 1.06 7.79
C ILE A 132 6.74 1.35 6.73
N TRP A 133 6.27 0.32 6.03
CA TRP A 133 5.28 0.42 4.96
C TRP A 133 4.56 -0.91 4.76
N ASP A 134 3.32 -0.84 4.32
CA ASP A 134 2.48 -1.99 4.00
C ASP A 134 1.58 -1.70 2.77
N LYS A 135 1.13 -2.76 2.11
CA LYS A 135 0.09 -2.72 1.08
C LYS A 135 -0.58 -4.07 0.97
N ILE A 136 -1.91 -4.05 0.85
CA ILE A 136 -2.68 -5.24 0.49
C ILE A 136 -2.77 -5.30 -1.04
N VAL A 137 -2.48 -6.46 -1.61
CA VAL A 137 -2.74 -6.77 -3.02
C VAL A 137 -3.77 -7.89 -3.05
N GLU A 138 -4.90 -7.67 -3.71
CA GLU A 138 -5.98 -8.64 -3.77
C GLU A 138 -5.91 -9.46 -5.06
N ALA A 139 -6.42 -10.69 -5.03
CA ALA A 139 -6.46 -11.53 -6.24
C ALA A 139 -7.36 -10.93 -7.34
N ILE A 140 -8.32 -10.09 -6.95
CA ILE A 140 -9.23 -9.37 -7.86
C ILE A 140 -8.57 -8.16 -8.52
N ASP A 141 -7.41 -7.72 -8.03
CA ASP A 141 -6.73 -6.56 -8.59
C ASP A 141 -6.27 -6.87 -10.02
N PRO A 142 -6.54 -5.97 -10.99
CA PRO A 142 -6.17 -6.20 -12.39
C PRO A 142 -4.65 -6.15 -12.60
N VAL A 143 -3.92 -5.46 -11.72
CA VAL A 143 -2.46 -5.33 -11.76
C VAL A 143 -1.91 -5.65 -10.38
N LYS A 144 -1.13 -6.72 -10.27
CA LYS A 144 -0.50 -7.17 -9.01
C LYS A 144 0.97 -6.78 -8.91
N GLU A 145 1.41 -5.89 -9.78
CA GLU A 145 2.74 -5.27 -9.74
C GLU A 145 2.73 -4.06 -8.79
N ILE A 146 3.68 -4.01 -7.88
CA ILE A 146 3.95 -2.88 -7.00
C ILE A 146 5.13 -2.13 -7.61
N LYS A 147 4.85 -1.00 -8.26
CA LYS A 147 5.88 -0.12 -8.82
C LYS A 147 5.69 1.30 -8.34
N GLN A 148 6.49 1.71 -7.36
CA GLN A 148 6.39 3.02 -6.73
C GLN A 148 7.77 3.58 -6.47
N GLU A 149 7.93 4.88 -6.73
CA GLU A 149 9.17 5.60 -6.51
C GLU A 149 8.97 6.70 -5.47
N ASN A 150 10.01 6.94 -4.66
CA ASN A 150 10.04 7.95 -3.61
C ASN A 150 8.85 7.86 -2.65
N VAL A 151 8.51 6.63 -2.25
CA VAL A 151 7.41 6.34 -1.33
C VAL A 151 7.83 6.74 0.08
N PHE A 152 7.03 7.58 0.72
CA PHE A 152 7.23 7.90 2.13
C PHE A 152 6.80 6.73 3.02
N VAL A 153 7.60 6.48 4.05
CA VAL A 153 7.23 5.53 5.10
C VAL A 153 5.90 5.96 5.72
N LYS A 154 5.02 4.97 5.91
CA LYS A 154 3.75 5.18 6.63
C LYS A 154 3.99 5.25 8.13
N TYR A 155 4.94 4.45 8.60
CA TYR A 155 5.34 4.38 10.00
C TYR A 155 6.80 4.82 10.09
N ALA A 156 7.07 5.79 10.95
CA ALA A 156 8.44 6.22 11.21
C ALA A 156 9.24 5.07 11.80
N LEU A 157 10.53 5.01 11.47
CA LEU A 157 11.46 4.12 12.16
C LEU A 157 11.72 4.72 13.55
N VAL A 158 11.12 4.12 14.56
CA VAL A 158 11.22 4.59 15.95
C VAL A 158 12.05 3.59 16.74
N ASP A 159 13.10 4.08 17.39
CA ASP A 159 13.87 3.31 18.36
C ASP A 159 13.47 3.74 19.78
N GLN A 160 13.52 2.80 20.73
CA GLN A 160 13.17 3.10 22.13
C GLN A 160 14.21 4.00 22.82
N GLY A 161 15.45 4.00 22.34
CA GLY A 161 16.53 4.88 22.80
C GLY A 161 16.93 5.93 21.77
N ASP A 162 18.10 6.51 21.98
CA ASP A 162 18.76 7.46 21.07
C ASP A 162 19.93 6.82 20.31
N GLU A 163 19.80 5.51 20.03
CA GLU A 163 20.85 4.64 19.48
C GLU A 163 20.79 4.50 17.95
N LEU A 164 19.89 5.22 17.27
CA LEU A 164 19.63 5.01 15.84
C LEU A 164 20.68 5.69 14.92
N ARG A 165 21.44 6.64 15.46
CA ARG A 165 22.51 7.37 14.76
C ARG A 165 23.66 6.46 14.35
N GLY A 166 24.14 6.59 13.12
CA GLY A 166 25.30 5.84 12.63
C GLY A 166 25.09 4.33 12.55
N LYS A 167 23.86 3.83 12.69
CA LYS A 167 23.53 2.41 12.60
C LYS A 167 23.25 2.00 11.17
N ASP A 168 23.58 0.76 10.87
CA ASP A 168 23.23 0.12 9.62
C ASP A 168 21.81 -0.42 9.69
N VAL A 169 20.98 0.00 8.74
CA VAL A 169 19.60 -0.42 8.58
C VAL A 169 19.50 -1.26 7.31
N GLN A 170 18.86 -2.42 7.42
CA GLN A 170 18.54 -3.31 6.32
C GLN A 170 17.05 -3.23 6.01
N LEU A 171 16.70 -3.13 4.75
CA LEU A 171 15.33 -3.21 4.27
C LEU A 171 15.06 -4.58 3.67
N GLN A 172 13.96 -5.18 4.09
CA GLN A 172 13.49 -6.46 3.60
C GLN A 172 12.01 -6.36 3.23
N LEU A 173 11.65 -6.89 2.06
CA LEU A 173 10.25 -7.13 1.71
C LEU A 173 9.79 -8.45 2.32
N MET A 174 8.64 -8.43 2.99
CA MET A 174 7.97 -9.61 3.50
C MET A 174 6.51 -9.61 3.03
N TRP A 175 5.89 -10.78 2.97
CA TRP A 175 4.51 -10.91 2.54
C TRP A 175 3.80 -12.08 3.20
N ASP A 176 2.55 -11.88 3.58
CA ASP A 176 1.69 -12.95 4.08
C ASP A 176 0.67 -13.36 3.02
N HIS A 177 0.63 -14.65 2.70
CA HIS A 177 -0.44 -15.27 1.93
C HIS A 177 -1.67 -15.44 2.80
N MET A 178 -2.74 -14.73 2.47
CA MET A 178 -4.06 -14.93 3.06
C MET A 178 -4.91 -15.78 2.14
N PRO A 179 -5.10 -17.07 2.45
CA PRO A 179 -5.93 -17.91 1.63
C PRO A 179 -7.42 -17.62 1.83
N ILE A 180 -8.24 -18.04 0.88
CA ILE A 180 -9.70 -18.08 1.04
C ILE A 180 -10.06 -19.06 2.17
N THR A 181 -9.34 -20.17 2.27
CA THR A 181 -9.49 -21.15 3.36
C THR A 181 -8.14 -21.75 3.73
N GLY A 182 -7.84 -21.84 5.03
CA GLY A 182 -6.61 -22.43 5.56
C GLY A 182 -5.79 -21.48 6.42
N PHE A 183 -4.51 -21.81 6.60
CA PHE A 183 -3.56 -21.05 7.43
C PHE A 183 -2.92 -19.88 6.68
N LEU A 184 -2.46 -18.89 7.43
CA LEU A 184 -1.59 -17.83 6.93
C LEU A 184 -0.18 -18.39 6.69
N TYR A 185 0.43 -17.99 5.58
CA TYR A 185 1.81 -18.34 5.26
C TYR A 185 2.63 -17.08 5.03
N MET A 186 3.74 -16.96 5.76
CA MET A 186 4.66 -15.84 5.62
C MET A 186 5.78 -16.21 4.66
N GLY A 187 6.04 -15.33 3.70
CA GLY A 187 7.21 -15.34 2.82
C GLY A 187 8.10 -14.14 3.12
N GLU A 188 9.39 -14.32 2.89
CA GLU A 188 10.40 -13.30 3.15
C GLU A 188 11.37 -13.22 1.98
N GLN A 189 11.82 -12.00 1.68
CA GLN A 189 12.88 -11.78 0.70
C GLN A 189 14.16 -12.49 1.17
N PRO A 190 14.87 -13.21 0.28
CA PRO A 190 16.16 -13.81 0.59
C PRO A 190 17.17 -12.81 1.17
N LYS A 191 17.90 -13.22 2.21
CA LYS A 191 18.79 -12.33 2.98
C LYS A 191 19.94 -11.74 2.15
N ASP A 192 20.39 -12.46 1.13
CA ASP A 192 21.42 -12.07 0.18
C ASP A 192 20.97 -10.94 -0.76
N THR A 193 19.66 -10.71 -0.90
CA THR A 193 19.09 -9.71 -1.80
C THR A 193 18.59 -8.46 -1.04
N MET A 194 18.77 -8.42 0.27
CA MET A 194 18.39 -7.28 1.12
C MET A 194 19.22 -6.04 0.78
N THR A 195 18.60 -4.87 0.93
CA THR A 195 19.33 -3.60 0.76
C THR A 195 19.71 -3.03 2.11
N GLN A 196 20.98 -2.68 2.26
CA GLN A 196 21.54 -2.11 3.48
C GLN A 196 21.96 -0.66 3.23
N PHE A 197 21.73 0.20 4.22
CA PHE A 197 22.22 1.58 4.22
C PHE A 197 22.56 2.02 5.65
N THR A 198 23.45 2.99 5.76
CA THR A 198 23.87 3.56 7.05
C THR A 198 23.14 4.87 7.31
N LEU A 199 22.59 5.03 8.51
CA LEU A 199 22.01 6.30 8.95
C LEU A 199 23.11 7.32 9.31
N PRO A 200 22.87 8.63 9.19
CA PRO A 200 23.84 9.63 9.56
C PRO A 200 24.16 9.57 11.06
N SER A 201 25.39 9.94 11.40
CA SER A 201 25.83 10.05 12.80
C SER A 201 25.23 11.26 13.52
N GLU A 202 24.77 12.26 12.77
CA GLU A 202 24.21 13.51 13.29
C GLU A 202 22.72 13.64 12.95
N TYR A 203 21.98 14.32 13.83
CA TYR A 203 20.56 14.61 13.65
C TYR A 203 20.31 15.65 12.55
N GLN A 204 19.21 15.49 11.80
CA GLN A 204 18.78 16.34 10.69
C GLN A 204 17.27 16.64 10.75
#